data_AF-A0A831K5V6-F1
#
_entry.id   AF-A0A831K5V6-F1
#
_cell.length_a   1.000
_cell.length_b   1.000
_cell.length_c   1.000
_cell.angle_alpha   90.00
_cell.angle_beta   90.00
_cell.angle_gamma   90.00
#
_symmetry.space_group_name_H-M   'P 1'
#
loop_
_entity.id
_entity.type
_entity.pdbx_description
1 polymer ?
#
loop_
_entity_poly.entity_id
_entity_poly.type
_entity_poly.pdbx_seq_one_letter_code
_entity_poly.pdbx_strand_id
1 'polypeptide(L)' 'IIKAIADGIIEMKLFEEGRTLRRYLRVYGMRRTRHALSWIPYEITEKGIVLQNQNL' A
#
# COMPACT_ATOMS: atom_id res chain seq x y z
N ILE A 1 12.02 -3.39 -15.79
CA ILE A 1 11.28 -3.52 -17.06
C ILE A 1 9.76 -3.45 -16.82
N ILE A 2 9.14 -4.34 -16.03
CA ILE A 2 7.67 -4.36 -15.81
C ILE A 2 7.11 -3.03 -15.27
N LYS A 3 7.82 -2.37 -14.32
CA LYS A 3 7.43 -1.06 -13.79
C LYS A 3 7.36 0.07 -14.84
N ALA A 4 8.07 -0.06 -15.97
CA ALA A 4 8.10 0.98 -17.00
C ALA A 4 6.92 0.89 -17.98
N ILE A 5 6.22 -0.24 -18.00
CA ILE A 5 5.14 -0.53 -18.95
C ILE A 5 3.77 -0.22 -18.34
N ALA A 6 3.62 -0.37 -17.02
CA ALA A 6 2.35 -0.16 -16.33
C ALA A 6 1.98 1.32 -16.16
N ASP A 7 0.68 1.62 -16.32
CA ASP A 7 0.11 2.93 -16.00
C ASP A 7 -0.08 3.13 -14.49
N GLY A 8 -0.25 2.04 -13.73
CA GLY A 8 -0.49 2.03 -12.30
C GLY A 8 0.22 0.89 -11.61
N ILE A 9 0.85 1.17 -10.46
CA ILE A 9 1.63 0.23 -9.66
C ILE A 9 1.27 0.44 -8.20
N ILE A 10 0.68 -0.58 -7.60
CA ILE A 10 0.49 -0.68 -6.15
C ILE A 10 1.49 -1.70 -5.64
N GLU A 11 2.29 -1.32 -4.65
CA GLU A 11 3.19 -2.22 -3.96
C GLU A 11 2.60 -2.61 -2.62
N MET A 12 2.79 -3.87 -2.24
CA MET A 12 2.29 -4.43 -0.99
C MET A 12 3.46 -5.12 -0.29
N LYS A 13 3.54 -4.98 1.03
CA LYS A 13 4.59 -5.61 1.84
C LYS A 13 4.03 -6.07 3.19
N LEU A 14 4.70 -7.07 3.74
CA LEU A 14 4.46 -7.59 5.08
C LEU A 14 5.71 -7.27 5.91
N PHE A 15 5.53 -6.64 7.06
CA PHE A 15 6.61 -6.31 7.99
C PHE A 15 6.30 -6.96 9.33
N GLU A 16 7.29 -7.65 9.88
CA GLU A 16 7.23 -8.09 11.27
C GLU A 16 7.63 -6.92 12.17
N GLU A 17 6.67 -6.39 12.92
CA GLU A 17 6.89 -5.36 13.94
C GLU A 17 6.65 -6.01 15.31
N GLY A 18 7.75 -6.26 16.03
CA GLY A 18 7.72 -6.99 17.29
C GLY A 18 7.31 -8.46 17.08
N ARG A 19 6.13 -8.84 17.58
CA ARG A 19 5.53 -10.19 17.40
C ARG A 19 4.32 -10.18 16.47
N THR A 20 4.11 -9.08 15.74
CA THR A 20 2.93 -8.91 14.90
C THR A 20 3.32 -8.72 13.43
N LEU A 21 2.58 -9.41 12.55
CA LEU A 21 2.73 -9.26 11.10
C LEU A 21 1.81 -8.14 10.62
N ARG A 22 2.42 -7.03 10.23
CA ARG A 22 1.72 -5.85 9.75
C ARG A 22 1.81 -5.73 8.24
N ARG A 23 0.68 -5.43 7.61
CA ARG A 23 0.57 -5.27 6.17
C ARG A 23 0.58 -3.80 5.80
N TYR A 24 1.33 -3.46 4.77
CA TYR A 24 1.42 -2.11 4.24
C TYR A 24 1.24 -2.12 2.73
N LEU A 25 0.63 -1.07 2.19
CA LEU A 25 0.56 -0.82 0.76
C LEU A 25 0.98 0.61 0.45
N ARG A 26 1.44 0.84 -0.78
CA ARG A 26 1.62 2.20 -1.31
C ARG A 26 1.31 2.23 -2.79
N VAL A 27 0.98 3.41 -3.29
CA VAL A 27 0.94 3.65 -4.73
C VAL A 27 2.34 4.07 -5.16
N TYR A 28 3.06 3.17 -5.84
CA TYR A 28 4.41 3.46 -6.31
C TYR A 28 4.39 4.35 -7.57
N GLY A 29 3.39 4.18 -8.42
CA GLY A 29 3.18 5.00 -9.59
C GLY A 29 1.75 4.93 -10.08
N MET A 30 1.24 6.06 -10.57
CA MET A 30 -0.06 6.16 -11.22
C MET A 30 -0.01 7.32 -12.21
N ARG A 31 -0.06 7.02 -13.52
CA ARG A 31 0.05 8.06 -14.56
C ARG A 31 -1.14 9.02 -14.47
N ARG A 32 -0.86 10.32 -14.62
CA ARG A 32 -1.84 11.43 -14.63
C ARG A 32 -2.72 11.56 -13.37
N THR A 33 -2.31 10.95 -12.26
CA THR A 33 -3.07 10.98 -11.00
C THR A 33 -2.15 11.32 -9.84
N ARG A 34 -2.51 12.30 -9.00
CA ARG A 34 -1.82 12.52 -7.72
C ARG A 34 -2.12 11.38 -6.77
N HIS A 35 -1.10 10.84 -6.12
CA HIS A 35 -1.22 9.69 -5.22
C HIS A 35 -0.21 9.78 -4.08
N ALA A 36 -0.52 9.11 -2.97
CA ALA A 36 0.38 9.02 -1.83
C ALA A 36 1.51 8.02 -2.09
N LEU A 37 2.75 8.45 -1.85
CA LEU A 37 3.96 7.63 -1.98
C LEU A 37 4.34 6.93 -0.67
N SER A 38 3.71 7.31 0.44
CA SER A 38 3.92 6.74 1.76
C SER A 38 3.35 5.31 1.84
N TRP A 39 3.98 4.49 2.68
CA TRP A 39 3.44 3.20 3.07
C TRP A 39 2.30 3.40 4.06
N ILE A 40 1.11 2.92 3.70
CA ILE A 40 -0.09 3.02 4.52
C ILE A 40 -0.39 1.61 5.05
N PRO A 41 -0.55 1.43 6.38
CA PRO A 41 -0.94 0.15 6.93
C PRO A 41 -2.37 -0.20 6.49
N TYR A 42 -2.64 -1.49 6.29
CA TYR A 42 -3.98 -1.95 5.93
C TYR A 42 -4.30 -3.29 6.57
N GLU A 43 -5.59 -3.60 6.63
CA GLU A 43 -6.10 -4.92 7.02
C GLU A 43 -6.98 -5.50 5.91
N ILE A 44 -7.03 -6.83 5.84
CA ILE A 44 -7.97 -7.56 4.99
C ILE A 44 -9.09 -8.02 5.90
N THR A 45 -10.29 -7.50 5.66
CA THR A 45 -11.51 -7.84 6.41
C THR A 45 -12.53 -8.47 5.47
N GLU A 46 -13.68 -8.87 5.98
CA GLU A 46 -14.81 -9.30 5.14
C GLU A 46 -15.30 -8.21 4.17
N LYS A 47 -14.96 -6.94 4.43
CA LYS A 47 -15.27 -5.80 3.55
C LYS A 47 -14.16 -5.52 2.51
N GLY A 48 -13.12 -6.35 2.46
CA GLY A 48 -11.95 -6.18 1.61
C GLY A 48 -10.80 -5.44 2.31
N ILE A 49 -10.02 -4.67 1.54
CA ILE A 49 -8.85 -3.93 2.03
C ILE A 49 -9.31 -2.64 2.71
N VAL A 50 -9.02 -2.53 4.01
CA VAL A 50 -9.31 -1.35 4.82
C VAL A 50 -8.00 -0.66 5.18
N LEU A 51 -7.82 0.58 4.74
CA LEU A 51 -6.65 1.39 5.09
C LEU A 51 -6.76 1.84 6.55
N GLN A 52 -5.69 1.63 7.30
CA GLN A 52 -5.56 2.10 8.67
C GLN A 52 -4.96 3.50 8.60
N ASN A 53 -5.80 4.51 8.85
CA ASN A 53 -5.41 5.91 8.68
C ASN A 53 -4.32 6.27 9.70
N GLN A 54 -3.15 6.73 9.23
CA GLN A 54 -2.13 7.33 10.11
C GLN A 54 -2.51 8.79 10.34
N ASN A 55 -3.50 9.05 11.19
CA ASN A 55 -3.71 10.39 11.74
C ASN A 55 -3.35 10.36 13.22
N LEU A 56 -2.12 10.79 13.52
CA LEU A 56 -1.78 11.97 14.33
C LEU A 56 -0.28 12.23 14.19
#